data_AF-A0A7S3VZ43-F1
#
_entry.id   AF-A0A7S3VZ43-F1
#
_cell.length_a   1.000
_cell.length_b   1.000
_cell.length_c   1.000
_cell.angle_alpha   90.00
_cell.angle_beta   90.00
_cell.angle_gamma   90.00
#
_symmetry.space_group_name_H-M   'P 1'
#
loop_
_entity.id
_entity.type
_entity.pdbx_description
1 polymer ?
#
loop_
_entity_poly.entity_id
_entity_poly.type
_entity_poly.pdbx_seq_one_letter_code
_entity_poly.pdbx_strand_id
1 'polypeptide(L)'
;GGGGGEGEGEVRGAAAALLRAGVRHVLVTRGAKGLLWARAARRSSGLDAEVCFEELPALAATVKSTRGAGDSFVAGAAWGLLRAPTLDLADTDTVRAALRAGLRAAQLTVQSDAAISVEVSADRLEPALAGAA
;
A
#
# COMPACT_ATOMS: atom_id res chain seq x y z
N GLY A 1 -24.90 8.27 12.57
CA GLY A 1 -24.85 8.17 11.10
C GLY A 1 -24.29 6.82 10.72
N GLY A 2 -25.15 5.88 10.37
CA GLY A 2 -24.77 4.56 9.87
C GLY A 2 -24.66 4.61 8.35
N GLY A 3 -23.46 4.43 7.82
CA GLY A 3 -23.19 4.38 6.38
C GLY A 3 -21.81 3.79 6.04
N GLY A 4 -21.14 3.15 7.00
CA GLY A 4 -19.76 2.67 6.84
C GLY A 4 -19.62 1.26 6.26
N GLY A 5 -20.67 0.44 6.30
CA GLY A 5 -20.58 -0.99 5.99
C GLY A 5 -20.70 -1.35 4.50
N GLU A 6 -21.56 -0.66 3.75
CA GLU A 6 -21.85 -1.01 2.35
C GLU A 6 -20.67 -0.68 1.41
N GLY A 7 -20.08 0.51 1.55
CA GLY A 7 -18.94 0.92 0.72
C GLY A 7 -17.67 0.10 0.96
N GLU A 8 -17.47 -0.45 2.16
CA GLU A 8 -16.31 -1.30 2.45
C GLU A 8 -16.46 -2.71 1.84
N GLY A 9 -17.67 -3.26 1.85
CA GLY A 9 -18.00 -4.51 1.16
C GLY A 9 -17.79 -4.39 -0.35
N GLU A 10 -18.22 -3.29 -0.95
CA GLU A 10 -18.03 -3.02 -2.39
C GLU A 10 -16.55 -2.93 -2.78
N VAL A 11 -15.74 -2.21 -2.01
CA VAL A 11 -14.29 -2.07 -2.25
C VAL A 11 -13.59 -3.44 -2.19
N ARG A 12 -13.91 -4.26 -1.19
CA ARG A 12 -13.36 -5.63 -1.06
C ARG A 12 -13.82 -6.51 -2.23
N GLY A 13 -15.08 -6.41 -2.63
CA GLY A 13 -15.62 -7.13 -3.79
C GLY A 13 -14.93 -6.78 -5.11
N ALA A 14 -14.71 -5.49 -5.37
CA ALA A 14 -14.00 -5.01 -6.55
C ALA A 14 -12.53 -5.45 -6.56
N ALA A 15 -11.84 -5.37 -5.42
CA ALA A 15 -10.47 -5.86 -5.30
C ALA A 15 -10.36 -7.37 -5.55
N ALA A 16 -11.31 -8.16 -5.03
CA ALA A 16 -11.38 -9.59 -5.30
C ALA A 16 -11.63 -9.91 -6.78
N ALA A 17 -12.45 -9.12 -7.47
CA ALA A 17 -12.68 -9.27 -8.91
C ALA A 17 -11.41 -9.02 -9.73
N LEU A 18 -10.63 -8.00 -9.40
CA LEU A 18 -9.33 -7.74 -10.04
C LEU A 18 -8.34 -8.87 -9.82
N LEU A 19 -8.30 -9.46 -8.62
CA LEU A 19 -7.46 -10.64 -8.36
C LEU A 19 -7.88 -11.84 -9.20
N ARG A 20 -9.19 -12.12 -9.31
CA ARG A 20 -9.71 -13.18 -10.19
C ARG A 20 -9.44 -12.94 -11.66
N ALA A 21 -9.27 -11.68 -12.07
CA ALA A 21 -8.85 -11.30 -13.42
C ALA A 21 -7.33 -11.47 -13.66
N GLY A 22 -6.56 -11.95 -12.69
CA GLY A 22 -5.13 -12.23 -12.81
C GLY A 22 -4.20 -11.18 -12.21
N VAL A 23 -4.73 -10.12 -11.58
CA VAL A 23 -3.90 -9.19 -10.80
C VAL A 23 -3.36 -9.91 -9.57
N ARG A 24 -2.07 -9.73 -9.25
CA ARG A 24 -1.44 -10.42 -8.09
C ARG A 24 -1.66 -9.70 -6.77
N HIS A 25 -1.61 -8.37 -6.80
CA HIS A 25 -1.83 -7.51 -5.65
C HIS A 25 -2.72 -6.33 -6.05
N VAL A 26 -3.75 -6.07 -5.27
CA VAL A 26 -4.60 -4.89 -5.40
C VAL A 26 -4.39 -4.03 -4.18
N LEU A 27 -4.09 -2.76 -4.41
CA LEU A 27 -3.78 -1.77 -3.39
C LEU A 27 -4.85 -0.68 -3.46
N VAL A 28 -5.64 -0.52 -2.39
CA VAL A 28 -6.67 0.52 -2.30
C VAL A 28 -6.27 1.50 -1.21
N THR A 29 -5.85 2.70 -1.62
CA THR A 29 -5.53 3.78 -0.69
C THR A 29 -6.82 4.36 -0.11
N ARG A 30 -6.86 4.58 1.20
CA ARG A 30 -8.04 5.01 1.96
C ARG A 30 -7.77 6.27 2.80
N GLY A 31 -6.87 7.13 2.32
CA GLY A 31 -6.48 8.37 3.00
C GLY A 31 -6.00 8.12 4.43
N ALA A 32 -6.65 8.77 5.41
CA ALA A 32 -6.33 8.63 6.84
C ALA A 32 -6.52 7.21 7.39
N LYS A 33 -7.26 6.33 6.70
CA LYS A 33 -7.40 4.91 7.08
C LYS A 33 -6.26 4.02 6.57
N GLY A 34 -5.31 4.58 5.81
CA GLY A 34 -4.16 3.85 5.28
C GLY A 34 -4.47 3.09 3.99
N LEU A 35 -4.07 1.83 3.93
CA LEU A 35 -4.12 0.98 2.75
C LEU A 35 -4.91 -0.29 3.04
N LEU A 36 -5.79 -0.68 2.12
CA LEU A 36 -6.28 -2.04 2.02
C LEU A 36 -5.47 -2.77 0.94
N TRP A 37 -4.81 -3.85 1.31
CA TRP A 37 -4.03 -4.69 0.42
C TRP A 37 -4.73 -6.04 0.24
N ALA A 38 -5.15 -6.33 -0.99
CA ALA A 38 -5.73 -7.61 -1.35
C ALA A 38 -4.73 -8.44 -2.19
N ARG A 39 -4.67 -9.75 -1.93
CA ARG A 39 -3.82 -10.71 -2.65
C ARG A 39 -4.45 -12.11 -2.61
N ALA A 40 -4.05 -13.00 -3.51
CA ALA A 40 -4.44 -14.41 -3.43
C ALA A 40 -3.80 -15.07 -2.19
N ALA A 41 -4.54 -15.94 -1.51
CA ALA A 41 -4.01 -16.79 -0.47
C ALA A 41 -3.01 -17.78 -1.07
N ARG A 42 -1.89 -18.01 -0.37
CA ARG A 42 -0.76 -18.88 -0.82
C ARG A 42 -1.16 -20.30 -1.24
N ARG A 43 -2.37 -20.78 -0.93
CA ARG A 43 -2.79 -22.17 -1.10
C ARG A 43 -3.86 -22.41 -2.16
N SER A 44 -4.33 -21.38 -2.83
CA SER A 44 -5.44 -21.53 -3.77
C SER A 44 -4.98 -21.22 -5.19
N SER A 45 -4.65 -22.27 -5.94
CA SER A 45 -4.48 -22.21 -7.38
C SER A 45 -5.82 -22.49 -8.06
N GLY A 46 -6.30 -21.59 -8.91
CA GLY A 46 -7.57 -21.74 -9.62
C GLY A 46 -8.44 -20.48 -9.54
N LEU A 47 -9.60 -20.52 -10.21
CA LEU A 47 -10.56 -19.40 -10.28
C LEU A 47 -11.21 -19.08 -8.90
N ASP A 48 -11.14 -20.01 -7.96
CA ASP A 48 -11.68 -19.90 -6.59
C ASP A 48 -10.62 -19.53 -5.55
N ALA A 49 -9.60 -18.76 -5.98
CA ALA A 49 -8.54 -18.35 -5.07
C ALA A 49 -9.10 -17.52 -3.90
N GLU A 50 -8.89 -17.99 -2.66
CA GLU A 50 -9.29 -17.27 -1.46
C GLU A 50 -8.53 -15.94 -1.42
N VAL A 51 -9.23 -14.83 -1.19
CA VAL A 51 -8.63 -13.50 -1.17
C VAL A 51 -8.23 -13.14 0.25
N CYS A 52 -6.94 -12.92 0.48
CA CYS A 52 -6.45 -12.34 1.70
C CYS A 52 -6.52 -10.81 1.62
N PHE A 53 -7.18 -10.20 2.61
CA PHE A 53 -7.19 -8.76 2.80
C PHE A 53 -6.37 -8.40 4.03
N GLU A 54 -5.47 -7.43 3.88
CA GLU A 54 -4.65 -6.90 4.95
C GLU A 54 -4.78 -5.38 4.99
N GLU A 55 -4.96 -4.83 6.19
CA GLU A 55 -5.03 -3.39 6.38
C GLU A 55 -3.71 -2.89 6.94
N LEU A 56 -3.09 -1.94 6.24
CA LEU A 56 -1.91 -1.22 6.73
C LEU A 56 -2.35 0.18 7.14
N PRO A 57 -2.29 0.53 8.44
CA PRO A 57 -2.78 1.83 8.90
C PRO A 57 -1.94 2.97 8.33
N ALA A 58 -2.56 4.14 8.13
CA ALA A 58 -1.81 5.34 7.80
C ALA A 58 -0.90 5.73 8.97
N LEU A 59 0.26 6.29 8.65
CA LEU A 59 1.12 6.90 9.65
C LEU A 59 0.52 8.23 10.10
N ALA A 60 0.58 8.53 11.39
CA ALA A 60 0.12 9.81 11.93
C ALA A 60 0.86 10.97 11.24
N ALA A 61 0.12 11.99 10.84
CA ALA A 61 0.65 13.14 10.10
C ALA A 61 -0.18 14.39 10.39
N THR A 62 0.49 15.55 10.45
CA THR A 62 -0.19 16.85 10.36
C THR A 62 -0.37 17.20 8.90
N VAL A 63 -1.59 17.04 8.38
CA VAL A 63 -1.89 17.24 6.96
C VAL A 63 -1.91 18.74 6.64
N LYS A 64 -1.02 19.17 5.73
CA LYS A 64 -1.03 20.49 5.09
C LYS A 64 -1.70 20.45 3.72
N SER A 65 -1.35 19.45 2.91
CA SER A 65 -1.91 19.22 1.57
C SER A 65 -2.05 17.73 1.31
N THR A 66 -2.99 17.33 0.44
CA THR A 66 -3.12 15.92 -0.01
C THR A 66 -2.56 15.70 -1.42
N ARG A 67 -2.12 16.78 -2.08
CA ARG A 67 -1.66 16.75 -3.47
C ARG A 67 -0.44 15.85 -3.61
N GLY A 68 -0.50 14.91 -4.55
CA GLY A 68 0.57 13.96 -4.87
C GLY A 68 0.90 12.93 -3.77
N ALA A 69 0.07 12.81 -2.73
CA ALA A 69 0.20 11.75 -1.72
C ALA A 69 0.07 10.34 -2.34
N GLY A 70 -0.83 10.19 -3.32
CA GLY A 70 -0.99 8.94 -4.09
C GLY A 70 0.24 8.61 -4.93
N ASP A 71 0.75 9.57 -5.69
CA ASP A 71 1.96 9.40 -6.52
C ASP A 71 3.17 9.08 -5.64
N SER A 72 3.30 9.76 -4.51
CA SER A 72 4.37 9.53 -3.54
C SER A 72 4.26 8.14 -2.89
N PHE A 73 3.04 7.67 -2.61
CA PHE A 73 2.82 6.29 -2.16
C PHE A 73 3.33 5.27 -3.20
N VAL A 74 2.93 5.45 -4.46
CA VAL A 74 3.33 4.54 -5.56
C VAL A 74 4.84 4.57 -5.74
N ALA A 75 5.45 5.76 -5.78
CA ALA A 75 6.90 5.93 -5.94
C ALA A 75 7.68 5.31 -4.77
N GLY A 76 7.25 5.52 -3.52
CA GLY A 76 7.88 4.93 -2.35
C GLY A 76 7.77 3.41 -2.30
N ALA A 77 6.62 2.85 -2.72
CA ALA A 77 6.44 1.41 -2.81
C ALA A 77 7.30 0.80 -3.94
N ALA A 78 7.34 1.41 -5.11
CA ALA A 78 8.21 0.98 -6.20
C ALA A 78 9.69 1.04 -5.81
N TRP A 79 10.11 2.12 -5.15
CA TRP A 79 11.46 2.25 -4.60
C TRP A 79 11.79 1.12 -3.61
N GLY A 80 10.87 0.80 -2.69
CA GLY A 80 11.06 -0.29 -1.73
C GLY A 80 11.22 -1.66 -2.40
N LEU A 81 10.40 -1.96 -3.42
CA LEU A 81 10.51 -3.20 -4.20
C LEU A 81 11.86 -3.29 -4.95
N LEU A 82 12.33 -2.19 -5.53
CA LEU A 82 13.61 -2.14 -6.25
C LEU A 82 14.84 -2.25 -5.33
N ARG A 83 14.66 -2.02 -4.03
CA ARG A 83 15.71 -2.13 -3.00
C ARG A 83 15.71 -3.48 -2.28
N ALA A 84 14.72 -4.34 -2.52
CA ALA A 84 14.70 -5.68 -1.99
C ALA A 84 15.89 -6.49 -2.53
N PRO A 85 16.55 -7.35 -1.72
CA PRO A 85 17.66 -8.19 -2.19
C PRO A 85 17.27 -9.06 -3.38
N THR A 86 16.02 -9.54 -3.38
CA THR A 86 15.41 -10.30 -4.46
C THR A 86 14.02 -9.72 -4.73
N LEU A 87 13.73 -9.40 -5.99
CA LEU A 87 12.38 -8.98 -6.39
C LEU A 87 11.47 -10.21 -6.50
N ASP A 88 10.86 -10.60 -5.39
CA ASP A 88 9.81 -11.62 -5.35
C ASP A 88 8.48 -11.00 -4.87
N LEU A 89 7.52 -10.88 -5.79
CA LEU A 89 6.18 -10.39 -5.45
C LEU A 89 5.33 -11.47 -4.75
N ALA A 90 5.73 -12.74 -4.77
CA ALA A 90 5.09 -13.78 -3.95
C ALA A 90 5.54 -13.73 -2.48
N ASP A 91 6.66 -13.07 -2.18
CA ASP A 91 7.07 -12.79 -0.82
C ASP A 91 6.29 -11.61 -0.25
N THR A 92 5.36 -11.94 0.65
CA THR A 92 4.51 -10.96 1.29
C THR A 92 5.27 -10.03 2.22
N ASP A 93 6.42 -10.44 2.78
CA ASP A 93 7.17 -9.60 3.71
C ASP A 93 7.92 -8.50 2.95
N THR A 94 8.56 -8.86 1.83
CA THR A 94 9.11 -7.91 0.85
C THR A 94 8.06 -6.91 0.36
N VAL A 95 6.89 -7.40 -0.10
CA VAL A 95 5.83 -6.49 -0.58
C VAL A 95 5.33 -5.61 0.56
N ARG A 96 5.10 -6.15 1.76
CA ARG A 96 4.64 -5.35 2.92
C ARG A 96 5.62 -4.25 3.28
N ALA A 97 6.91 -4.53 3.31
CA ALA A 97 7.94 -3.53 3.60
C ALA A 97 7.96 -2.42 2.54
N ALA A 98 7.82 -2.76 1.26
CA ALA A 98 7.67 -1.78 0.20
C ALA A 98 6.41 -0.92 0.38
N LEU A 99 5.26 -1.52 0.71
CA LEU A 99 4.03 -0.77 0.98
C LEU A 99 4.18 0.19 2.18
N ARG A 100 4.95 -0.19 3.21
CA ARG A 100 5.29 0.68 4.34
C ARG A 100 6.17 1.86 3.89
N ALA A 101 7.12 1.64 2.98
CA ALA A 101 7.91 2.73 2.38
C ALA A 101 7.02 3.70 1.59
N GLY A 102 6.04 3.18 0.83
CA GLY A 102 5.01 3.99 0.18
C GLY A 102 4.20 4.82 1.17
N LEU A 103 3.69 4.21 2.25
CA LEU A 103 2.94 4.93 3.29
C LEU A 103 3.77 6.03 3.94
N ARG A 104 5.07 5.79 4.15
CA ARG A 104 6.01 6.79 4.67
C ARG A 104 6.24 7.94 3.69
N ALA A 105 6.41 7.67 2.40
CA ALA A 105 6.53 8.70 1.37
C ALA A 105 5.28 9.58 1.26
N ALA A 106 4.09 8.96 1.30
CA ALA A 106 2.82 9.68 1.34
C ALA A 106 2.69 10.54 2.60
N GLN A 107 3.05 10.00 3.77
CA GLN A 107 3.03 10.73 5.04
C GLN A 107 3.95 11.96 5.02
N LEU A 108 5.17 11.84 4.47
CA LEU A 108 6.09 12.99 4.33
C LEU A 108 5.53 14.03 3.35
N THR A 109 4.86 13.58 2.30
CA THR A 109 4.27 14.46 1.28
C THR A 109 3.11 15.27 1.83
N VAL A 110 2.19 14.63 2.56
CA VAL A 110 1.02 15.34 3.11
C VAL A 110 1.36 16.39 4.17
N GLN A 111 2.57 16.34 4.74
CA GLN A 111 3.08 17.32 5.70
C GLN A 111 3.72 18.55 5.04
N SER A 112 3.63 18.65 3.71
CA SER A 112 4.15 19.76 2.90
C SER A 112 3.07 20.33 1.97
N ASP A 113 3.30 21.52 1.43
CA ASP A 113 2.45 22.12 0.40
C ASP A 113 2.86 21.71 -1.04
N ALA A 114 3.99 21.01 -1.18
CA ALA A 114 4.48 20.51 -2.45
C ALA A 114 3.69 19.27 -2.90
N ALA A 115 3.60 19.05 -4.22
CA ALA A 115 3.00 17.83 -4.76
C ALA A 115 3.83 16.58 -4.42
N ILE A 116 5.14 16.74 -4.31
CA ILE A 116 6.06 15.73 -3.78
C ILE A 116 6.96 16.47 -2.78
N SER A 117 6.99 16.02 -1.54
CA SER A 117 7.83 16.68 -0.52
C SER A 117 9.31 16.43 -0.77
N VAL A 118 10.13 17.47 -0.59
CA VAL A 118 11.60 17.35 -0.62
C VAL A 118 12.15 16.46 0.51
N GLU A 119 11.34 16.21 1.54
CA GLU A 119 11.68 15.29 2.63
C GLU A 119 11.56 13.81 2.23
N VAL A 120 10.97 13.50 1.06
CA VAL A 120 10.95 12.14 0.53
C VAL A 120 12.35 11.82 -0.01
N SER A 121 13.14 11.12 0.80
CA SER A 121 14.50 10.69 0.48
C SER A 121 14.76 9.26 0.93
N ALA A 122 15.81 8.63 0.37
CA ALA A 122 16.18 7.25 0.70
C ALA A 122 16.32 7.03 2.21
N ASP A 123 17.11 7.85 2.91
CA ASP A 123 17.34 7.76 4.36
C ASP A 123 16.04 7.79 5.19
N ARG A 124 15.01 8.46 4.68
CA ARG A 124 13.72 8.61 5.36
C ARG A 124 12.76 7.45 5.09
N LEU A 125 13.02 6.67 4.04
CA LEU A 125 12.26 5.49 3.64
C LEU A 125 12.93 4.17 4.04
N GLU A 126 14.26 4.10 4.13
CA GLU A 126 15.01 2.89 4.49
C GLU A 126 14.56 2.23 5.80
N PRO A 127 14.21 2.96 6.87
CA PRO A 127 13.69 2.33 8.09
C PRO A 127 12.41 1.50 7.87
N ALA A 128 11.62 1.81 6.84
CA ALA A 128 10.43 1.03 6.50
C ALA A 128 10.77 -0.35 5.90
N LEU A 129 12.00 -0.53 5.42
CA LEU A 129 12.51 -1.78 4.85
C LEU A 129 13.14 -2.71 5.90
N ALA A 130 13.43 -2.21 7.11
CA ALA A 130 14.20 -2.90 8.16
C ALA A 130 13.50 -4.12 8.83
N GLY A 131 12.59 -4.79 8.13
CA GLY A 131 11.91 -6.02 8.58
C GLY A 131 11.57 -7.00 7.46
N ALA A 132 12.20 -6.85 6.27
CA ALA A 132 12.04 -7.74 5.12
C ALA A 132 13.30 -8.59 4.83
N ALA A 133 14.18 -8.76 5.82
CA ALA A 133 15.41 -9.54 5.73
C ALA A 133 15.28 -10.88 6.45
#